data_AF-A0A518CQZ4-F1
#
_entry.id   AF-A0A518CQZ4-F1
#
_cell.length_a   1.000
_cell.length_b   1.000
_cell.length_c   1.000
_cell.angle_alpha   90.00
_cell.angle_beta   90.00
_cell.angle_gamma   90.00
#
_symmetry.space_group_name_H-M   'P 1'
#
loop_
_entity.id
_entity.type
_entity.pdbx_description
1 polymer ?
#
loop_
_entity_poly.entity_id
_entity_poly.type
_entity_poly.pdbx_seq_one_letter_code
_entity_poly.pdbx_strand_id
1 'polypeptide(L)'
;MFFGRRGFGEKSKSIQIGLVVAITNGQLHLGPWEHIFYYEFDGKRRKRILVKIIWGVVIENMNQQIIDQWLQPLYGQPCWGLNYGRQTNLSLNFGEPSLSIREPYCTESSSETVQQQASQRNVTVHGEWWLWLWCCYWQLTLSNEVLATGSSSNKKIEKAISLLSGQKLVAASVNQSSGFTQFQFDLGCELKCRRYGDDNQDELWNLYMPNRYVLSVHGDGTYQIDRPSE
;
A
#
# COMPACT_ATOMS: atom_id res chain seq x y z
N MET A 1 34.98 -6.54 6.09
CA MET A 1 34.33 -5.46 6.84
C MET A 1 34.25 -5.90 8.29
N PHE A 2 34.82 -5.12 9.23
CA PHE A 2 34.71 -5.40 10.66
C PHE A 2 33.65 -4.50 11.29
N PHE A 3 32.88 -5.09 12.19
CA PHE A 3 32.39 -4.40 13.37
C PHE A 3 33.35 -4.74 14.53
N GLY A 4 33.78 -3.74 15.28
CA GLY A 4 34.66 -3.94 16.43
C GLY A 4 34.26 -3.04 17.59
N ARG A 5 33.68 -3.63 18.65
CA ARG A 5 33.67 -3.01 19.98
C ARG A 5 35.09 -3.10 20.55
N ARG A 6 35.70 -1.98 20.92
CA ARG A 6 36.92 -1.98 21.75
C ARG A 6 36.54 -2.38 23.18
N GLY A 7 36.62 -3.67 23.48
CA GLY A 7 36.80 -4.23 24.81
C GLY A 7 37.98 -5.19 24.74
N PHE A 8 38.96 -5.02 25.64
CA PHE A 8 40.18 -5.82 25.71
C PHE A 8 39.86 -7.33 25.77
N GLY A 9 40.51 -8.12 24.92
CA GLY A 9 40.40 -9.59 24.89
C GLY A 9 40.65 -10.13 23.48
N GLU A 10 41.74 -10.87 23.30
CA GLU A 10 42.14 -11.52 22.05
C GLU A 10 41.01 -12.35 21.44
N LYS A 11 40.60 -12.00 20.22
CA LYS A 11 39.90 -12.90 19.29
C LYS A 11 40.46 -12.69 17.90
N SER A 12 40.83 -13.79 17.24
CA SER A 12 41.27 -13.81 15.83
C SER A 12 40.23 -13.11 14.96
N LYS A 13 40.64 -12.02 14.34
CA LYS A 13 39.77 -11.11 13.59
C LYS A 13 39.75 -11.53 12.12
N SER A 14 38.61 -12.03 11.65
CA SER A 14 38.35 -12.40 10.24
C SER A 14 37.61 -11.28 9.49
N ILE A 15 38.10 -10.89 8.30
CA ILE A 15 37.49 -9.84 7.47
C ILE A 15 36.34 -10.42 6.65
N GLN A 16 35.14 -9.86 6.78
CA GLN A 16 33.97 -10.30 6.00
C GLN A 16 33.87 -9.63 4.62
N ILE A 17 33.32 -10.33 3.62
CA ILE A 17 33.21 -9.86 2.23
C ILE A 17 32.01 -8.90 2.03
N GLY A 18 30.99 -8.98 2.88
CA GLY A 18 29.82 -8.10 2.88
C GLY A 18 29.24 -7.90 4.28
N LEU A 19 28.34 -6.92 4.43
CA LEU A 19 27.56 -6.66 5.64
C LEU A 19 26.17 -6.12 5.27
N VAL A 20 25.26 -6.11 6.24
CA VAL A 20 23.92 -5.51 6.15
C VAL A 20 23.81 -4.39 7.19
N VAL A 21 23.29 -3.22 6.81
CA VAL A 21 23.00 -2.10 7.72
C VAL A 21 21.55 -1.69 7.54
N ALA A 22 20.86 -1.41 8.64
CA ALA A 22 19.51 -0.86 8.61
C ALA A 22 19.52 0.62 8.17
N ILE A 23 18.43 1.07 7.54
CA ILE A 23 18.19 2.48 7.22
C ILE A 23 17.04 2.96 8.09
N THR A 24 17.19 4.11 8.76
CA THR A 24 16.16 4.73 9.59
C THR A 24 16.09 6.21 9.24
N ASN A 25 14.89 6.73 8.93
CA ASN A 25 14.67 8.13 8.52
C ASN A 25 15.61 8.60 7.38
N GLY A 26 15.86 7.71 6.41
CA GLY A 26 16.73 8.01 5.27
C GLY A 26 18.23 8.01 5.57
N GLN A 27 18.66 7.61 6.78
CA GLN A 27 20.07 7.54 7.17
C GLN A 27 20.46 6.10 7.54
N LEU A 28 21.73 5.74 7.31
CA LEU A 28 22.27 4.48 7.82
C LEU A 28 22.23 4.49 9.35
N HIS A 29 21.58 3.50 9.94
CA HIS A 29 21.45 3.38 11.38
C HIS A 29 22.76 2.85 11.97
N LEU A 30 23.73 3.75 12.09
CA LEU A 30 25.03 3.53 12.68
C LEU A 30 25.08 4.25 14.03
N GLY A 31 25.60 3.58 15.05
CA GLY A 31 25.93 4.22 16.31
C GLY A 31 26.99 5.33 16.12
N PRO A 32 27.17 6.22 17.11
CA PRO A 32 28.07 7.38 17.00
C PRO A 32 29.55 7.04 16.74
N TRP A 33 29.94 5.78 16.92
CA TRP A 33 31.30 5.28 16.69
C TRP A 33 31.36 4.17 15.62
N GLU A 34 30.25 3.91 14.93
CA GLU A 34 30.17 2.88 13.90
C GLU A 34 30.41 3.48 12.52
N HIS A 35 31.32 2.87 11.76
CA HIS A 35 31.73 3.36 10.44
C HIS A 35 31.97 2.17 9.51
N ILE A 36 31.63 2.37 8.23
CA ILE A 36 31.79 1.39 7.17
C ILE A 36 33.13 1.63 6.47
N PHE A 37 34.05 0.68 6.57
CA PHE A 37 35.39 0.79 5.97
C PHE A 37 35.62 -0.25 4.87
N TYR A 38 36.18 0.21 3.76
CA TYR A 38 36.77 -0.65 2.74
C TYR A 38 38.24 -0.90 3.08
N TYR A 39 38.59 -2.16 3.38
CA TYR A 39 39.97 -2.57 3.60
C TYR A 39 40.50 -3.29 2.36
N GLU A 40 41.51 -2.72 1.71
CA GLU A 40 42.17 -3.30 0.53
C GLU A 40 43.42 -4.08 0.92
N PHE A 41 43.50 -5.32 0.47
CA PHE A 41 44.69 -6.17 0.54
C PHE A 41 45.08 -6.49 -0.90
N ASP A 42 46.37 -6.37 -1.24
CA ASP A 42 46.93 -6.55 -2.59
C ASP A 42 46.51 -5.44 -3.60
N GLY A 43 47.15 -4.28 -3.48
CA GLY A 43 46.85 -3.07 -4.26
C GLY A 43 47.03 -3.21 -5.78
N LYS A 44 47.00 -2.07 -6.50
CA LYS A 44 47.26 -1.97 -7.96
C LYS A 44 46.22 -2.66 -8.87
N ARG A 45 45.03 -2.98 -8.37
CA ARG A 45 43.92 -3.51 -9.19
C ARG A 45 42.63 -2.74 -8.94
N ARG A 46 41.87 -2.46 -10.00
CA ARG A 46 40.57 -1.78 -9.88
C ARG A 46 39.55 -2.74 -9.26
N LYS A 47 39.15 -2.48 -8.02
CA LYS A 47 38.09 -3.21 -7.30
C LYS A 47 36.81 -2.37 -7.23
N ARG A 48 35.65 -3.02 -7.11
CA ARG A 48 34.32 -2.37 -7.04
C ARG A 48 33.59 -2.89 -5.80
N ILE A 49 32.74 -2.03 -5.21
CA ILE A 49 31.84 -2.39 -4.11
C ILE A 49 30.42 -2.38 -4.68
N LEU A 50 29.63 -3.42 -4.38
CA LEU A 50 28.20 -3.45 -4.66
C LEU A 50 27.46 -2.99 -3.42
N VAL A 51 26.66 -1.93 -3.54
CA VAL A 51 25.69 -1.53 -2.52
C VAL A 51 24.31 -1.92 -3.05
N LYS A 52 23.62 -2.79 -2.32
CA LYS A 52 22.23 -3.15 -2.62
C LYS A 52 21.37 -2.68 -1.44
N ILE A 53 20.47 -1.74 -1.70
CA ILE A 53 19.43 -1.37 -0.75
C ILE A 53 18.29 -2.37 -0.96
N ILE A 54 17.94 -3.09 0.09
CA ILE A 54 16.78 -3.99 0.11
C ILE A 54 15.72 -3.27 0.92
N TRP A 55 14.63 -2.88 0.26
CA TRP A 55 13.44 -2.40 0.95
C TRP A 55 12.76 -3.61 1.60
N GLY A 56 12.52 -3.51 2.90
CA GLY A 56 11.74 -4.47 3.65
C GLY A 56 10.43 -3.83 4.04
N VAL A 57 9.35 -4.59 3.88
CA VAL A 57 8.06 -4.28 4.47
C VAL A 57 8.20 -4.34 5.98
N VAL A 58 7.74 -3.30 6.66
CA VAL A 58 7.51 -3.35 8.10
C VAL A 58 6.03 -3.62 8.31
N ILE A 59 5.72 -4.76 8.93
CA ILE A 59 4.38 -5.09 9.40
C ILE A 59 4.30 -4.68 10.86
N GLU A 60 3.52 -3.64 11.14
CA GLU A 60 3.35 -3.09 12.49
C GLU A 60 1.88 -3.16 12.91
N ASN A 61 1.64 -3.24 14.22
CA ASN A 61 0.32 -3.04 14.79
C ASN A 61 -0.06 -1.56 14.57
N MET A 62 -1.22 -1.31 13.98
CA MET A 62 -1.64 0.06 13.74
C MET A 62 -1.94 0.82 15.03
N ASN A 63 -1.59 2.10 15.04
CA ASN A 63 -2.16 3.09 15.95
C ASN A 63 -3.01 4.07 15.14
N GLN A 64 -4.11 4.57 15.73
CA GLN A 64 -5.00 5.56 15.09
C GLN A 64 -4.21 6.78 14.55
N GLN A 65 -3.17 7.21 15.27
CA GLN A 65 -2.28 8.29 14.83
C GLN A 65 -1.55 8.00 13.50
N ILE A 66 -1.17 6.74 13.25
CA ILE A 66 -0.46 6.34 12.02
C ILE A 66 -1.43 6.34 10.84
N ILE A 67 -2.63 5.77 11.01
CA ILE A 67 -3.69 5.81 9.98
C ILE A 67 -4.03 7.25 9.62
N ASP A 68 -4.23 8.09 10.63
CA ASP A 68 -4.52 9.49 10.44
C ASP A 68 -3.41 10.19 9.68
N GLN A 69 -2.13 9.87 9.93
CA GLN A 69 -1.01 10.42 9.18
C GLN A 69 -1.10 10.11 7.67
N TRP A 70 -1.46 8.89 7.29
CA TRP A 70 -1.55 8.48 5.88
C TRP A 70 -2.83 8.91 5.20
N LEU A 71 -3.94 9.02 5.94
CA LEU A 71 -5.23 9.45 5.42
C LEU A 71 -5.46 10.97 5.51
N GLN A 72 -4.64 11.71 6.27
CA GLN A 72 -4.69 13.17 6.37
C GLN A 72 -4.89 13.85 5.00
N PRO A 73 -4.14 13.50 3.93
CA PRO A 73 -4.29 14.17 2.63
C PRO A 73 -5.65 13.94 1.96
N LEU A 74 -6.34 12.84 2.29
CA LEU A 74 -7.67 12.52 1.75
C LEU A 74 -8.78 13.27 2.50
N TYR A 75 -8.53 13.72 3.73
CA TYR A 75 -9.54 14.44 4.50
C TYR A 75 -9.92 15.77 3.82
N GLY A 76 -11.22 15.99 3.64
CA GLY A 76 -11.79 17.10 2.89
C GLY A 76 -11.81 16.91 1.37
N GLN A 77 -11.19 15.85 0.83
CA GLN A 77 -11.22 15.56 -0.60
C GLN A 77 -12.50 14.81 -0.99
N PRO A 78 -13.17 15.22 -2.08
CA PRO A 78 -14.32 14.48 -2.58
C PRO A 78 -13.87 13.14 -3.16
N CYS A 79 -14.60 12.07 -2.84
CA CYS A 79 -14.43 10.79 -3.51
C CYS A 79 -15.14 10.83 -4.87
N TRP A 80 -14.55 10.19 -5.88
CA TRP A 80 -15.12 10.15 -7.23
C TRP A 80 -14.70 8.88 -7.97
N GLY A 81 -15.34 8.62 -9.13
CA GLY A 81 -15.02 7.48 -9.97
C GLY A 81 -15.20 6.14 -9.24
N LEU A 82 -16.24 6.04 -8.39
CA LEU A 82 -16.51 4.81 -7.66
C LEU A 82 -16.80 3.68 -8.65
N ASN A 83 -16.13 2.55 -8.46
CA ASN A 83 -16.30 1.38 -9.29
C ASN A 83 -16.56 0.16 -8.42
N TYR A 84 -17.58 -0.61 -8.78
CA TYR A 84 -17.83 -1.92 -8.18
C TYR A 84 -17.84 -3.01 -9.26
N GLY A 85 -17.06 -4.05 -9.04
CA GLY A 85 -17.12 -5.29 -9.81
C GLY A 85 -17.19 -6.50 -8.90
N ARG A 86 -17.82 -7.59 -9.35
CA ARG A 86 -17.94 -8.81 -8.52
C ARG A 86 -16.60 -9.44 -8.16
N GLN A 87 -15.60 -9.29 -9.04
CA GLN A 87 -14.25 -9.83 -8.85
C GLN A 87 -13.29 -8.78 -8.29
N THR A 88 -13.51 -7.52 -8.64
CA THR A 88 -12.65 -6.40 -8.25
C THR A 88 -13.14 -5.70 -7.00
N ASN A 89 -14.31 -6.05 -6.46
CA ASN A 89 -14.93 -5.40 -5.31
C ASN A 89 -15.10 -3.88 -5.52
N LEU A 90 -15.05 -3.06 -4.46
CA LEU A 90 -15.30 -1.62 -4.49
C LEU A 90 -13.99 -0.81 -4.49
N SER A 91 -13.92 0.20 -5.34
CA SER A 91 -12.84 1.19 -5.32
C SER A 91 -13.35 2.62 -5.51
N LEU A 92 -12.57 3.59 -5.04
CA LEU A 92 -12.85 5.02 -5.05
C LEU A 92 -11.57 5.80 -5.34
N ASN A 93 -11.69 6.92 -6.06
CA ASN A 93 -10.59 7.85 -6.29
C ASN A 93 -10.75 9.11 -5.43
N PHE A 94 -9.63 9.77 -5.13
CA PHE A 94 -9.57 11.10 -4.53
C PHE A 94 -8.49 11.96 -5.20
N GLY A 95 -8.57 13.27 -5.02
CA GLY A 95 -7.62 14.22 -5.58
C GLY A 95 -7.77 14.39 -7.10
N GLU A 96 -6.73 14.90 -7.74
CA GLU A 96 -6.75 15.24 -9.17
C GLU A 96 -6.73 13.98 -10.06
N PRO A 97 -7.49 13.94 -11.17
CA PRO A 97 -7.47 12.83 -12.11
C PRO A 97 -6.19 12.82 -12.95
N SER A 98 -5.66 11.62 -13.18
CA SER A 98 -4.53 11.34 -14.06
C SER A 98 -4.85 10.19 -15.03
N LEU A 99 -4.20 10.17 -16.19
CA LEU A 99 -4.35 9.11 -17.19
C LEU A 99 -3.18 8.12 -17.11
N SER A 100 -3.52 6.84 -16.96
CA SER A 100 -2.60 5.73 -17.22
C SER A 100 -2.89 5.16 -18.59
N ILE A 101 -1.92 5.28 -19.51
CA ILE A 101 -2.06 4.81 -20.89
C ILE A 101 -1.13 3.61 -21.07
N ARG A 102 -1.73 2.43 -21.26
CA ARG A 102 -1.01 1.23 -21.69
C ARG A 102 -1.07 1.13 -23.21
N GLU A 103 0.09 1.24 -23.84
CA GLU A 103 0.22 1.00 -25.27
C GLU A 103 0.03 -0.50 -25.62
N PRO A 104 -0.34 -0.81 -26.87
CA PRO A 104 -0.36 -2.18 -27.36
C PRO A 104 1.00 -2.87 -27.17
N TYR A 105 0.98 -4.16 -26.82
CA TYR A 105 2.18 -4.99 -26.68
C TYR A 105 1.95 -6.42 -27.20
N CYS A 106 3.03 -7.12 -27.53
CA CYS A 106 2.98 -8.53 -27.91
C CYS A 106 2.93 -9.42 -26.66
N THR A 107 2.07 -10.42 -26.67
CA THR A 107 1.94 -11.42 -25.59
C THR A 107 2.08 -12.82 -26.14
N GLU A 108 2.72 -13.71 -25.38
CA GLU A 108 2.83 -15.14 -25.69
C GLU A 108 1.62 -15.94 -25.20
N SER A 109 0.65 -15.28 -24.54
CA SER A 109 -0.56 -15.94 -24.05
C SER A 109 -1.32 -16.62 -25.20
N SER A 110 -1.78 -17.84 -24.98
CA SER A 110 -2.61 -18.59 -25.93
C SER A 110 -4.08 -18.15 -25.94
N SER A 111 -4.50 -17.28 -25.01
CA SER A 111 -5.87 -16.79 -24.92
C SER A 111 -6.12 -15.69 -25.96
N GLU A 112 -7.05 -15.94 -26.89
CA GLU A 112 -7.44 -14.94 -27.90
C GLU A 112 -7.91 -13.63 -27.27
N THR A 113 -8.68 -13.68 -26.18
CA THR A 113 -9.12 -12.49 -25.44
C THR A 113 -7.93 -11.69 -24.92
N VAL A 114 -6.91 -12.35 -24.36
CA VAL A 114 -5.71 -11.68 -23.84
C VAL A 114 -4.88 -11.09 -24.99
N GLN A 115 -4.77 -11.79 -26.12
CA GLN A 115 -4.09 -11.28 -27.32
C GLN A 115 -4.81 -10.05 -27.89
N GLN A 116 -6.15 -10.07 -27.95
CA GLN A 116 -6.96 -8.93 -28.38
C GLN A 116 -6.85 -7.75 -27.42
N GLN A 117 -6.82 -7.98 -26.10
CA GLN A 117 -6.60 -6.93 -25.12
C GLN A 117 -5.18 -6.35 -25.23
N ALA A 118 -4.16 -7.19 -25.43
CA ALA A 118 -2.77 -6.78 -25.55
C ALA A 118 -2.54 -5.92 -26.80
N SER A 119 -3.24 -6.19 -27.91
CA SER A 119 -3.15 -5.40 -29.15
C SER A 119 -3.89 -4.07 -29.12
N GLN A 120 -4.63 -3.77 -28.04
CA GLN A 120 -5.36 -2.52 -27.86
C GLN A 120 -4.64 -1.58 -26.91
N ARG A 121 -4.75 -0.27 -27.19
CA ARG A 121 -4.39 0.78 -26.23
C ARG A 121 -5.46 0.82 -25.15
N ASN A 122 -5.05 0.72 -23.90
CA ASN A 122 -5.95 0.84 -22.76
C ASN A 122 -5.67 2.15 -22.03
N VAL A 123 -6.71 2.95 -21.78
CA VAL A 123 -6.62 4.21 -21.06
C VAL A 123 -7.48 4.11 -19.81
N THR A 124 -6.84 4.20 -18.64
CA THR A 124 -7.51 4.18 -17.35
C THR A 124 -7.32 5.53 -16.66
N VAL A 125 -8.40 6.04 -16.07
CA VAL A 125 -8.35 7.24 -15.22
C VAL A 125 -8.16 6.80 -13.77
N HIS A 126 -7.16 7.37 -13.10
CA HIS A 126 -6.94 7.18 -11.68
C HIS A 126 -6.88 8.52 -10.97
N GLY A 127 -7.37 8.59 -9.74
CA GLY A 127 -7.10 9.74 -8.89
C GLY A 127 -5.64 9.78 -8.46
N GLU A 128 -5.23 10.95 -8.00
CA GLU A 128 -3.98 11.13 -7.25
C GLU A 128 -3.88 10.11 -6.11
N TRP A 129 -5.01 9.79 -5.49
CA TRP A 129 -5.17 8.70 -4.54
C TRP A 129 -6.24 7.72 -5.02
N TRP A 130 -5.99 6.43 -4.86
CA TRP A 130 -6.94 5.39 -5.21
C TRP A 130 -7.09 4.40 -4.05
N LEU A 131 -8.28 4.37 -3.43
CA LEU A 131 -8.62 3.45 -2.36
C LEU A 131 -9.36 2.25 -2.95
N TRP A 132 -8.83 1.07 -2.70
CA TRP A 132 -9.37 -0.19 -3.20
C TRP A 132 -9.67 -1.14 -2.04
N LEU A 133 -10.94 -1.49 -1.84
CA LEU A 133 -11.34 -2.53 -0.89
C LEU A 133 -11.08 -3.92 -1.51
N TRP A 134 -10.25 -4.74 -0.87
CA TRP A 134 -9.77 -6.00 -1.42
C TRP A 134 -10.45 -7.21 -0.77
N CYS A 135 -11.16 -8.02 -1.56
CA CYS A 135 -11.79 -9.29 -1.15
C CYS A 135 -12.49 -9.27 0.22
N CYS A 136 -13.04 -8.12 0.62
CA CYS A 136 -13.62 -7.91 1.94
C CYS A 136 -15.14 -7.77 1.88
N TYR A 137 -15.79 -7.95 3.03
CA TYR A 137 -17.15 -7.47 3.22
C TYR A 137 -17.12 -5.96 3.35
N TRP A 138 -18.04 -5.29 2.66
CA TRP A 138 -18.30 -3.87 2.88
C TRP A 138 -19.79 -3.59 3.00
N GLN A 139 -20.11 -2.53 3.73
CA GLN A 139 -21.44 -1.99 3.93
C GLN A 139 -21.38 -0.49 3.79
N LEU A 140 -22.27 0.06 2.95
CA LEU A 140 -22.47 1.48 2.80
C LEU A 140 -23.80 1.87 3.46
N THR A 141 -23.73 2.82 4.38
CA THR A 141 -24.89 3.40 5.07
C THR A 141 -25.02 4.88 4.73
N LEU A 142 -26.23 5.42 4.93
CA LEU A 142 -26.51 6.85 4.91
C LEU A 142 -27.44 7.13 6.08
N SER A 143 -27.03 8.01 6.99
CA SER A 143 -27.83 8.34 8.20
C SER A 143 -28.26 7.09 8.99
N ASN A 144 -27.36 6.11 9.12
CA ASN A 144 -27.56 4.79 9.75
C ASN A 144 -28.48 3.80 9.01
N GLU A 145 -29.03 4.16 7.85
CA GLU A 145 -29.76 3.21 7.00
C GLU A 145 -28.80 2.49 6.04
N VAL A 146 -28.94 1.17 5.91
CA VAL A 146 -28.10 0.37 5.00
C VAL A 146 -28.53 0.57 3.55
N LEU A 147 -27.72 1.29 2.78
CA LEU A 147 -27.93 1.51 1.35
C LEU A 147 -27.58 0.26 0.53
N ALA A 148 -26.42 -0.33 0.77
CA ALA A 148 -25.95 -1.53 0.08
C ALA A 148 -24.85 -2.27 0.86
N THR A 149 -24.63 -3.52 0.47
CA THR A 149 -23.51 -4.35 0.89
C THR A 149 -22.87 -4.98 -0.34
N GLY A 150 -21.67 -5.55 -0.22
CA GLY A 150 -21.04 -6.31 -1.31
C GLY A 150 -21.88 -7.48 -1.85
N SER A 151 -22.88 -7.96 -1.10
CA SER A 151 -23.81 -9.01 -1.54
C SER A 151 -25.13 -8.50 -2.13
N SER A 152 -25.31 -7.17 -2.22
CA SER A 152 -26.52 -6.57 -2.79
C SER A 152 -26.58 -6.71 -4.32
N SER A 153 -27.76 -6.49 -4.92
CA SER A 153 -27.88 -6.48 -6.38
C SER A 153 -27.11 -5.32 -7.01
N ASN A 154 -26.60 -5.51 -8.24
CA ASN A 154 -25.83 -4.47 -8.95
C ASN A 154 -26.57 -3.13 -8.98
N LYS A 155 -27.87 -3.14 -9.30
CA LYS A 155 -28.72 -1.93 -9.31
C LYS A 155 -28.78 -1.23 -7.94
N LYS A 156 -28.82 -2.00 -6.85
CA LYS A 156 -28.84 -1.44 -5.49
C LYS A 156 -27.47 -0.85 -5.13
N ILE A 157 -26.39 -1.52 -5.52
CA ILE A 157 -25.01 -1.03 -5.33
C ILE A 157 -24.78 0.25 -6.14
N GLU A 158 -25.15 0.28 -7.42
CA GLU A 158 -25.04 1.45 -8.30
C GLU A 158 -25.75 2.67 -7.71
N LYS A 159 -26.97 2.50 -7.19
CA LYS A 159 -27.69 3.58 -6.50
C LYS A 159 -27.01 4.01 -5.20
N ALA A 160 -26.41 3.08 -4.46
CA ALA A 160 -25.74 3.40 -3.22
C ALA A 160 -24.43 4.17 -3.48
N ILE A 161 -23.59 3.70 -4.41
CA ILE A 161 -22.34 4.39 -4.77
C ILE A 161 -22.60 5.74 -5.42
N SER A 162 -23.72 5.93 -6.13
CA SER A 162 -24.08 7.25 -6.66
C SER A 162 -24.39 8.29 -5.57
N LEU A 163 -24.87 7.84 -4.40
CA LEU A 163 -25.09 8.72 -3.24
C LEU A 163 -23.80 9.06 -2.49
N LEU A 164 -22.84 8.13 -2.47
CA LEU A 164 -21.52 8.35 -1.89
C LEU A 164 -20.65 9.25 -2.80
N SER A 165 -20.78 9.11 -4.12
CA SER A 165 -20.01 9.87 -5.09
C SER A 165 -20.10 11.38 -4.86
N GLY A 166 -18.96 12.04 -4.77
CA GLY A 166 -18.83 13.48 -4.55
C GLY A 166 -18.81 13.89 -3.08
N GLN A 167 -19.11 13.00 -2.13
CA GLN A 167 -18.95 13.30 -0.71
C GLN A 167 -17.46 13.31 -0.32
N LYS A 168 -17.12 14.14 0.66
CA LYS A 168 -15.76 14.33 1.15
C LYS A 168 -15.47 13.40 2.32
N LEU A 169 -14.32 12.75 2.31
CA LEU A 169 -13.87 11.98 3.47
C LEU A 169 -13.59 12.94 4.62
N VAL A 170 -14.17 12.71 5.80
CA VAL A 170 -13.96 13.57 6.98
C VAL A 170 -13.26 12.86 8.12
N ALA A 171 -13.39 11.54 8.19
CA ALA A 171 -12.72 10.74 9.19
C ALA A 171 -12.58 9.29 8.70
N ALA A 172 -11.56 8.61 9.20
CA ALA A 172 -11.39 7.18 9.05
C ALA A 172 -10.83 6.58 10.34
N SER A 173 -11.26 5.37 10.68
CA SER A 173 -10.76 4.64 11.84
C SER A 173 -10.55 3.19 11.48
N VAL A 174 -9.47 2.59 11.98
CA VAL A 174 -9.24 1.15 11.84
C VAL A 174 -9.05 0.51 13.21
N ASN A 175 -9.75 -0.60 13.42
CA ASN A 175 -9.58 -1.42 14.60
C ASN A 175 -8.26 -2.20 14.53
N GLN A 176 -7.41 -2.01 15.53
CA GLN A 176 -6.05 -2.57 15.60
C GLN A 176 -6.00 -4.09 15.77
N SER A 177 -7.12 -4.73 16.11
CA SER A 177 -7.21 -6.17 16.37
C SER A 177 -7.99 -6.96 15.33
N SER A 178 -8.73 -6.28 14.46
CA SER A 178 -9.63 -6.92 13.49
C SER A 178 -9.61 -6.30 12.10
N GLY A 179 -8.79 -5.27 11.88
CA GLY A 179 -8.76 -4.51 10.63
C GLY A 179 -10.06 -3.78 10.31
N PHE A 180 -11.13 -3.91 11.12
CA PHE A 180 -12.42 -3.29 10.85
C PHE A 180 -12.22 -1.80 10.61
N THR A 181 -12.56 -1.36 9.41
CA THR A 181 -12.31 0.00 8.98
C THR A 181 -13.63 0.70 8.71
N GLN A 182 -13.73 1.95 9.15
CA GLN A 182 -14.88 2.81 8.96
C GLN A 182 -14.40 4.14 8.37
N PHE A 183 -14.96 4.51 7.23
CA PHE A 183 -14.76 5.79 6.56
C PHE A 183 -16.05 6.61 6.67
N GLN A 184 -15.94 7.85 7.14
CA GLN A 184 -17.06 8.76 7.32
C GLN A 184 -16.98 9.90 6.32
N PHE A 185 -18.13 10.29 5.78
CA PHE A 185 -18.23 11.31 4.75
C PHE A 185 -19.13 12.48 5.19
N ASP A 186 -18.84 13.67 4.65
CA ASP A 186 -19.44 14.94 5.06
C ASP A 186 -20.96 15.04 4.89
N LEU A 187 -21.55 14.31 3.93
CA LEU A 187 -23.01 14.28 3.69
C LEU A 187 -23.68 13.04 4.28
N GLY A 188 -23.07 12.43 5.29
CA GLY A 188 -23.69 11.40 6.13
C GLY A 188 -23.57 9.98 5.59
N CYS A 189 -22.88 9.75 4.47
CA CYS A 189 -22.50 8.39 4.10
C CYS A 189 -21.40 7.87 5.03
N GLU A 190 -21.44 6.56 5.24
CA GLU A 190 -20.43 5.85 5.99
C GLU A 190 -20.16 4.50 5.32
N LEU A 191 -18.89 4.25 5.01
CA LEU A 191 -18.42 3.03 4.38
C LEU A 191 -17.65 2.21 5.42
N LYS A 192 -18.15 1.03 5.73
CA LYS A 192 -17.53 0.08 6.66
C LYS A 192 -17.01 -1.12 5.91
N CYS A 193 -15.84 -1.64 6.28
CA CYS A 193 -15.32 -2.89 5.75
C CYS A 193 -14.65 -3.77 6.82
N ARG A 194 -14.67 -5.07 6.56
CA ARG A 194 -14.05 -6.13 7.39
C ARG A 194 -13.83 -7.39 6.56
N ARG A 195 -12.99 -8.32 7.03
CA ARG A 195 -12.81 -9.62 6.38
C ARG A 195 -14.05 -10.51 6.48
N TYR A 196 -14.12 -11.45 5.55
CA TYR A 196 -15.07 -12.56 5.59
C TYR A 196 -14.48 -13.68 6.48
N GLY A 197 -15.15 -14.00 7.59
CA GLY A 197 -14.70 -15.08 8.49
C GLY A 197 -13.46 -14.72 9.31
N ASP A 198 -12.70 -15.75 9.70
CA ASP A 198 -11.53 -15.67 10.61
C ASP A 198 -10.18 -15.57 9.87
N ASP A 199 -10.19 -15.41 8.54
CA ASP A 199 -8.98 -15.22 7.75
C ASP A 199 -8.49 -13.77 7.83
N ASN A 200 -7.45 -13.58 8.65
CA ASN A 200 -7.04 -12.27 9.17
C ASN A 200 -5.74 -11.73 8.58
N GLN A 201 -4.95 -12.50 7.82
CA GLN A 201 -3.62 -12.01 7.38
C GLN A 201 -3.61 -11.33 6.01
N ASP A 202 -4.62 -11.57 5.19
CA ASP A 202 -4.73 -10.97 3.87
C ASP A 202 -5.10 -9.48 3.92
N GLU A 203 -4.79 -8.78 2.83
CA GLU A 203 -5.19 -7.39 2.59
C GLU A 203 -6.71 -7.23 2.67
N LEU A 204 -7.12 -6.24 3.46
CA LEU A 204 -8.49 -5.76 3.58
C LEU A 204 -8.75 -4.62 2.61
N TRP A 205 -7.82 -3.68 2.51
CA TRP A 205 -7.87 -2.59 1.55
C TRP A 205 -6.48 -2.01 1.29
N ASN A 206 -6.32 -1.44 0.10
CA ASN A 206 -5.09 -0.83 -0.38
C ASN A 206 -5.35 0.63 -0.74
N LEU A 207 -4.45 1.52 -0.33
CA LEU A 207 -4.43 2.92 -0.73
C LEU A 207 -3.20 3.19 -1.59
N TYR A 208 -3.42 3.42 -2.87
CA TYR A 208 -2.38 3.82 -3.82
C TYR A 208 -2.19 5.34 -3.74
N MET A 209 -0.94 5.76 -3.63
CA MET A 209 -0.53 7.14 -3.36
C MET A 209 0.26 7.73 -4.54
N PRO A 210 0.32 9.07 -4.69
CA PRO A 210 0.96 9.70 -5.85
C PRO A 210 2.48 9.47 -5.96
N ASN A 211 3.15 9.15 -4.86
CA ASN A 211 4.58 8.79 -4.81
C ASN A 211 4.85 7.31 -5.17
N ARG A 212 3.85 6.62 -5.74
CA ARG A 212 3.81 5.18 -6.02
C ARG A 212 3.75 4.29 -4.78
N TYR A 213 3.71 4.82 -3.57
CA TYR A 213 3.58 3.95 -2.41
C TYR A 213 2.16 3.36 -2.35
N VAL A 214 2.06 2.17 -1.77
CA VAL A 214 0.81 1.49 -1.47
C VAL A 214 0.76 1.23 0.03
N LEU A 215 -0.26 1.73 0.69
CA LEU A 215 -0.58 1.36 2.07
C LEU A 215 -1.60 0.22 2.01
N SER A 216 -1.20 -0.96 2.45
CA SER A 216 -2.06 -2.13 2.61
C SER A 216 -2.42 -2.29 4.08
N VAL A 217 -3.71 -2.41 4.37
CA VAL A 217 -4.20 -2.74 5.73
C VAL A 217 -4.76 -4.15 5.71
N HIS A 218 -4.38 -4.98 6.68
CA HIS A 218 -4.76 -6.38 6.76
C HIS A 218 -5.95 -6.63 7.69
N GLY A 219 -6.52 -7.82 7.60
CA GLY A 219 -7.65 -8.28 8.41
C GLY A 219 -7.39 -8.41 9.91
N ASP A 220 -6.15 -8.38 10.35
CA ASP A 220 -5.74 -8.46 11.76
C ASP A 220 -5.46 -7.07 12.36
N GLY A 221 -5.59 -6.01 11.56
CA GLY A 221 -5.29 -4.65 11.96
C GLY A 221 -3.81 -4.26 11.85
N THR A 222 -2.97 -5.14 11.30
CA THR A 222 -1.62 -4.75 10.87
C THR A 222 -1.67 -3.99 9.54
N TYR A 223 -0.58 -3.31 9.21
CA TYR A 223 -0.44 -2.60 7.95
C TYR A 223 0.95 -2.80 7.36
N GLN A 224 1.05 -2.57 6.06
CA GLN A 224 2.26 -2.67 5.27
C GLN A 224 2.32 -1.49 4.30
N ILE A 225 3.52 -0.96 4.09
CA ILE A 225 3.77 0.09 3.12
C ILE A 225 4.78 -0.41 2.10
N ASP A 226 4.32 -0.55 0.86
CA ASP A 226 5.12 -0.97 -0.26
C ASP A 226 5.45 0.19 -1.17
N ARG A 227 6.65 0.10 -1.77
CA ARG A 227 6.94 0.79 -3.02
C ARG A 227 6.99 -0.28 -4.10
N PRO A 228 6.07 -0.30 -5.08
CA PRO A 228 6.11 -1.22 -6.20
C PRO A 228 7.49 -1.17 -6.83
N SER A 229 8.10 -2.33 -7.04
CA SER A 229 9.34 -2.44 -7.82
C SER A 229 9.10 -1.87 -9.22
N GLU A 230 10.02 -1.02 -9.67
CA GLU A 230 10.03 -0.44 -11.02
C GLU A 230 9.93 -1.51 -12.13
#